data_AF-A0A1I0XFD8-F1
#
_entry.id   AF-A0A1I0XFD8-F1
#
_cell.length_a   1.000
_cell.length_b   1.000
_cell.length_c   1.000
_cell.angle_alpha   90.00
_cell.angle_beta   90.00
_cell.angle_gamma   90.00
#
_symmetry.space_group_name_H-M   'P 1'
#
loop_
_entity.id
_entity.type
_entity.pdbx_description
1 polymer ?
#
loop_
_entity_poly.entity_id
_entity_poly.type
_entity_poly.pdbx_seq_one_letter_code
_entity_poly.pdbx_strand_id
1 'polypeptide(L)'
;MTAHAHPALAELRQLGLITATELGEAMDELAILALDEEDDVDMPRLDADAGLADALAWLLRTDLLPQDAFLPRVRDLARQHDGAALLERQRLAADALRHVNRLAVDTLYEEDLINQWQRDAAHASLPADRLLASPIAAVREMLAQGSLTPPQFEALRTRQHGSELARIIIDGAARQLRRERPAHARPGTWLLAALLLLALGLAGRAILSRQAMAPRAAGIEGPAIERGDLQPRAAHAVESARVPGAGADLSITVVQDGATPSAR
;
A
#
# COMPACT_ATOMS: atom_id res chain seq x y z
N MET A 1 45.11 0.05 -7.04
CA MET A 1 44.84 -0.63 -8.31
C MET A 1 43.51 -0.10 -8.81
N THR A 2 43.43 0.48 -10.01
CA THR A 2 42.15 0.98 -10.56
C THR A 2 41.32 -0.23 -10.96
N ALA A 3 40.35 -0.60 -10.12
CA ALA A 3 39.34 -1.60 -10.47
C ALA A 3 38.69 -1.16 -11.78
N HIS A 4 38.84 -1.99 -12.83
CA HIS A 4 38.15 -1.72 -14.08
C HIS A 4 36.66 -1.90 -13.80
N ALA A 5 35.86 -0.88 -14.12
CA ALA A 5 34.43 -0.94 -13.90
C ALA A 5 33.83 -2.13 -14.64
N HIS A 6 32.96 -2.89 -13.99
CA HIS A 6 32.23 -3.98 -14.63
C HIS A 6 31.51 -3.43 -15.87
N PRO A 7 31.71 -4.00 -17.07
CA PRO A 7 31.27 -3.38 -18.33
C PRO A 7 29.76 -3.14 -18.34
N ALA A 8 28.97 -4.11 -17.86
CA ALA A 8 27.52 -3.96 -17.76
C ALA A 8 27.09 -2.84 -16.81
N LEU A 9 27.75 -2.68 -15.66
CA LEU A 9 27.43 -1.61 -14.71
C LEU A 9 27.78 -0.23 -15.27
N ALA A 10 28.94 -0.13 -15.95
CA ALA A 10 29.34 1.10 -16.62
C ALA A 10 28.34 1.51 -17.71
N GLU A 11 27.83 0.56 -18.49
CA GLU A 11 26.84 0.80 -19.52
C GLU A 11 25.45 1.14 -18.95
N LEU A 12 25.00 0.46 -17.89
CA LEU A 12 23.77 0.83 -17.17
C LEU A 12 23.80 2.28 -16.67
N ARG A 13 24.98 2.74 -16.22
CA ARG A 13 25.19 4.14 -15.83
C ARG A 13 25.08 5.10 -17.01
N GLN A 14 25.65 4.74 -18.16
CA GLN A 14 25.54 5.53 -19.40
C GLN A 14 24.09 5.59 -19.91
N LEU A 15 23.33 4.51 -19.75
CA LEU A 15 21.91 4.45 -20.07
C LEU A 15 21.04 5.27 -19.09
N GLY A 16 21.60 5.73 -17.96
CA GLY A 16 20.89 6.51 -16.97
C GLY A 16 19.95 5.68 -16.09
N LEU A 17 20.09 4.36 -16.11
CA LEU A 17 19.26 3.45 -15.29
C LEU A 17 19.77 3.38 -13.85
N ILE A 18 21.06 3.65 -13.64
CA ILE A 18 21.69 3.78 -12.32
C ILE A 18 22.45 5.10 -12.19
N THR A 19 22.66 5.54 -10.95
CA THR A 19 23.41 6.75 -10.60
C THR A 19 24.90 6.48 -10.46
N ALA A 20 25.71 7.55 -10.36
CA ALA A 20 27.15 7.40 -10.11
C ALA A 20 27.43 6.82 -8.72
N THR A 21 26.58 7.14 -7.73
CA THR A 21 26.66 6.60 -6.38
C THR A 21 26.36 5.11 -6.38
N GLU A 22 25.24 4.70 -6.98
CA GLU A 22 24.85 3.28 -7.11
C GLU A 22 25.92 2.46 -7.86
N LEU A 23 26.56 3.05 -8.89
CA LEU A 23 27.69 2.42 -9.56
C LEU A 23 28.90 2.25 -8.63
N GLY A 24 29.22 3.27 -7.83
CA GLY A 24 30.33 3.22 -6.87
C GLY A 24 30.11 2.14 -5.82
N GLU A 25 28.94 2.15 -5.18
CA GLU A 25 28.53 1.14 -4.19
C GLU A 25 28.58 -0.27 -4.77
N ALA A 26 28.09 -0.47 -6.00
CA ALA A 26 28.16 -1.75 -6.68
C ALA A 26 29.60 -2.23 -6.96
N MET A 27 30.50 -1.31 -7.34
CA MET A 27 31.89 -1.66 -7.56
C MET A 27 32.62 -1.98 -6.25
N ASP A 28 32.29 -1.28 -5.15
CA ASP A 28 32.82 -1.55 -3.83
C ASP A 28 32.36 -2.94 -3.34
N GLU A 29 31.09 -3.29 -3.51
CA GLU A 29 30.59 -4.63 -3.18
C GLU A 29 31.22 -5.75 -4.01
N LEU A 30 31.40 -5.54 -5.32
CA LEU A 30 32.11 -6.52 -6.16
C LEU A 30 33.57 -6.69 -5.73
N ALA A 31 34.22 -5.62 -5.26
CA ALA A 31 35.57 -5.70 -4.73
C ALA A 31 35.62 -6.48 -3.40
N ILE A 32 34.62 -6.33 -2.54
CA ILE A 32 34.49 -7.11 -1.30
C ILE A 32 34.29 -8.60 -1.64
N LEU A 33 33.34 -8.92 -2.52
CA LEU A 33 33.05 -10.29 -2.95
C LEU A 33 34.24 -10.98 -3.63
N ALA A 34 35.09 -10.22 -4.31
CA ALA A 34 36.29 -10.76 -4.96
C ALA A 34 37.42 -11.11 -3.97
N LEU A 35 37.39 -10.57 -2.75
CA LEU A 35 38.36 -10.87 -1.69
C LEU A 35 37.97 -12.11 -0.88
N ASP A 36 36.70 -12.51 -0.92
CA ASP A 36 36.17 -13.65 -0.17
C ASP A 36 36.19 -14.94 -1.02
N GLU A 37 37.31 -15.66 -0.96
CA GLU A 37 37.48 -16.99 -1.58
C GLU A 37 36.88 -18.12 -0.73
N GLU A 38 36.57 -17.87 0.55
CA GLU A 38 36.00 -18.84 1.49
C GLU A 38 34.46 -18.71 1.57
N ASP A 39 33.75 -18.97 0.46
CA ASP A 39 32.34 -19.38 0.24
C ASP A 39 31.20 -19.17 1.30
N ASP A 40 31.36 -18.39 2.36
CA ASP A 40 30.38 -18.25 3.47
C ASP A 40 29.52 -16.97 3.35
N VAL A 41 29.59 -16.29 2.20
CA VAL A 41 28.74 -15.13 1.91
C VAL A 41 27.55 -15.58 1.07
N ASP A 42 26.36 -15.60 1.68
CA ASP A 42 25.05 -15.86 1.05
C ASP A 42 24.67 -14.81 -0.04
N MET A 43 25.57 -13.90 -0.39
CA MET A 43 25.31 -12.82 -1.34
C MET A 43 25.56 -13.32 -2.77
N PRO A 44 24.60 -13.15 -3.68
CA PRO A 44 24.77 -13.57 -5.06
C PRO A 44 25.91 -12.81 -5.74
N ARG A 45 26.75 -13.53 -6.49
CA ARG A 45 27.81 -12.94 -7.32
C ARG A 45 27.25 -12.41 -8.64
N LEU A 46 27.92 -11.41 -9.22
CA LEU A 46 27.69 -10.96 -10.59
C LEU A 46 28.73 -11.60 -11.50
N ASP A 47 28.29 -12.34 -12.51
CA ASP A 47 29.19 -12.95 -13.47
C ASP A 47 29.91 -11.88 -14.31
N ALA A 48 31.19 -12.11 -14.62
CA ALA A 48 32.02 -11.14 -15.35
C ALA A 48 31.50 -10.83 -16.76
N ASP A 49 30.73 -11.75 -17.36
CA ASP A 49 30.08 -11.63 -18.66
C ASP A 49 28.57 -11.37 -18.56
N ALA A 50 28.05 -11.04 -17.37
CA ALA A 50 26.65 -10.75 -17.15
C ALA A 50 26.14 -9.67 -18.10
N GLY A 51 25.00 -9.92 -18.74
CA GLY A 51 24.32 -8.95 -19.58
C GLY A 51 23.75 -7.78 -18.75
N LEU A 52 23.32 -6.73 -19.44
CA LEU A 52 22.76 -5.53 -18.78
C LEU A 52 21.54 -5.84 -17.90
N ALA A 53 20.65 -6.73 -18.36
CA ALA A 53 19.45 -7.08 -17.62
C ALA A 53 19.80 -7.87 -16.35
N ASP A 54 20.77 -8.78 -16.44
CA ASP A 54 21.22 -9.60 -15.32
C ASP A 54 21.99 -8.74 -14.30
N ALA A 55 22.82 -7.81 -14.75
CA ALA A 55 23.48 -6.83 -13.88
C ALA A 55 22.47 -5.92 -13.17
N LEU A 56 21.44 -5.45 -13.87
CA LEU A 56 20.38 -4.64 -13.25
C LEU A 56 19.53 -5.45 -12.28
N ALA A 57 19.24 -6.72 -12.59
CA ALA A 57 18.56 -7.65 -11.70
C ALA A 57 19.41 -7.97 -10.46
N TRP A 58 20.72 -8.11 -10.62
CA TRP A 58 21.66 -8.30 -9.52
C TRP A 58 21.61 -7.12 -8.54
N LEU A 59 21.68 -5.87 -9.04
CA LEU A 59 21.57 -4.67 -8.20
C LEU A 59 20.24 -4.59 -7.42
N LEU A 60 19.13 -4.95 -8.07
CA LEU A 60 17.82 -4.98 -7.42
C LEU A 60 17.72 -6.07 -6.34
N ARG A 61 18.44 -7.18 -6.51
CA ARG A 61 18.43 -8.31 -5.57
C ARG A 61 19.34 -8.08 -4.36
N THR A 62 20.44 -7.37 -4.55
CA THR A 62 21.39 -7.03 -3.47
C THR A 62 21.04 -5.73 -2.75
N ASP A 63 19.90 -5.11 -3.09
CA ASP A 63 19.44 -3.83 -2.54
C ASP A 63 20.40 -2.64 -2.75
N LEU A 64 21.39 -2.81 -3.65
CA LEU A 64 22.26 -1.73 -4.14
C LEU A 64 21.53 -0.77 -5.07
N LEU A 65 20.36 -1.19 -5.56
CA LEU A 65 19.42 -0.35 -6.26
C LEU A 65 18.04 -0.48 -5.59
N PRO A 66 17.75 0.38 -4.60
CA PRO A 66 16.46 0.34 -3.91
C PRO A 66 15.29 0.53 -4.87
N GLN A 67 14.26 -0.32 -4.73
CA GLN A 67 13.10 -0.33 -5.61
C GLN A 67 12.35 1.02 -5.61
N ASP A 68 12.28 1.68 -4.47
CA ASP A 68 11.61 2.96 -4.26
C ASP A 68 12.31 4.11 -4.99
N ALA A 69 13.61 4.00 -5.27
CA ALA A 69 14.35 4.91 -6.14
C ALA A 69 14.25 4.50 -7.62
N PHE A 70 14.31 3.20 -7.91
CA PHE A 70 14.34 2.68 -9.28
C PHE A 70 13.01 2.85 -10.02
N LEU A 71 11.87 2.47 -9.42
CA LEU A 71 10.58 2.52 -10.12
C LEU A 71 10.12 3.94 -10.51
N PRO A 72 10.28 4.98 -9.67
CA PRO A 72 10.09 6.36 -10.13
C PRO A 72 10.99 6.73 -11.31
N ARG A 73 12.28 6.36 -11.25
CA ARG A 73 13.24 6.63 -12.34
C ARG A 73 12.80 6.02 -13.66
N VAL A 74 12.35 4.77 -13.64
CA VAL A 74 11.82 4.08 -14.83
C VAL A 74 10.57 4.78 -15.38
N ARG A 75 9.65 5.22 -14.51
CA ARG A 75 8.45 5.98 -14.92
C ARG A 75 8.81 7.33 -15.55
N ASP A 76 9.88 7.95 -15.09
CA ASP A 76 10.34 9.26 -15.55
C ASP A 76 11.20 9.20 -16.82
N LEU A 77 11.55 8.01 -17.32
CA LEU A 77 12.33 7.83 -18.55
C LEU A 77 11.69 8.53 -19.76
N ALA A 78 10.36 8.48 -19.86
CA ALA A 78 9.63 9.11 -20.96
C ALA A 78 9.69 10.65 -20.95
N ARG A 79 10.16 11.26 -19.84
CA ARG A 79 10.42 12.71 -19.80
C ARG A 79 11.82 13.06 -20.29
N GLN A 80 12.73 12.08 -20.35
CA GLN A 80 14.15 12.28 -20.60
C GLN A 80 14.58 11.71 -21.97
N HIS A 81 13.82 10.76 -22.50
CA HIS A 81 14.15 10.02 -23.71
C HIS A 81 12.92 9.77 -24.57
N ASP A 82 13.14 9.65 -25.88
CA ASP A 82 12.10 9.38 -26.87
C ASP A 82 12.52 8.26 -27.82
N GLY A 83 11.54 7.67 -28.52
CA GLY A 83 11.76 6.72 -29.60
C GLY A 83 12.50 5.43 -29.18
N ALA A 84 13.48 5.00 -29.98
CA ALA A 84 14.21 3.75 -29.75
C ALA A 84 14.97 3.73 -28.42
N ALA A 85 15.54 4.86 -28.00
CA ALA A 85 16.29 4.99 -26.75
C ALA A 85 15.40 4.80 -25.52
N LEU A 86 14.15 5.29 -25.57
CA LEU A 86 13.15 5.07 -24.53
C LEU A 86 12.76 3.59 -24.47
N LEU A 87 12.45 2.98 -25.62
CA LEU A 87 12.02 1.58 -25.71
C LEU A 87 13.10 0.62 -25.20
N GLU A 88 14.37 0.87 -25.53
CA GLU A 88 15.51 0.09 -25.05
C GLU A 88 15.58 0.09 -23.52
N ARG A 89 15.54 1.27 -22.90
CA ARG A 89 15.62 1.42 -21.43
C ARG A 89 14.42 0.80 -20.72
N GLN A 90 13.21 1.00 -21.26
CA GLN A 90 11.99 0.39 -20.72
C GLN A 90 12.04 -1.13 -20.81
N ARG A 91 12.50 -1.67 -21.95
CA ARG A 91 12.66 -3.12 -22.13
C ARG A 91 13.69 -3.68 -21.17
N LEU A 92 14.82 -3.00 -21.00
CA LEU A 92 15.87 -3.43 -20.08
C LEU A 92 15.39 -3.46 -18.62
N ALA A 93 14.69 -2.41 -18.18
CA ALA A 93 14.08 -2.36 -16.86
C ALA A 93 13.04 -3.47 -16.66
N ALA A 94 12.18 -3.69 -17.66
CA ALA A 94 11.18 -4.76 -17.67
C ALA A 94 11.82 -6.15 -17.59
N ASP A 95 12.88 -6.40 -18.36
CA ASP A 95 13.55 -7.68 -18.40
C ASP A 95 14.27 -7.97 -17.07
N ALA A 96 14.91 -6.97 -16.47
CA ALA A 96 15.51 -7.09 -15.13
C ALA A 96 14.45 -7.38 -14.04
N LEU A 97 13.32 -6.65 -14.04
CA LEU A 97 12.22 -6.91 -13.11
C LEU A 97 11.66 -8.33 -13.28
N ARG A 98 11.48 -8.80 -14.53
CA ARG A 98 11.04 -10.17 -14.78
C ARG A 98 12.07 -11.19 -14.30
N HIS A 99 13.36 -10.94 -14.44
CA HIS A 99 14.42 -11.82 -13.92
C HIS A 99 14.30 -11.96 -12.40
N VAL A 100 14.21 -10.85 -11.65
CA VAL A 100 14.09 -10.90 -10.19
C VAL A 100 12.77 -11.56 -9.75
N ASN A 101 11.67 -11.23 -10.43
CA ASN A 101 10.37 -11.82 -10.14
C ASN A 101 10.33 -13.33 -10.42
N ARG A 102 11.10 -13.81 -11.41
CA ARG A 102 11.24 -15.22 -11.71
C ARG A 102 11.85 -15.99 -10.55
N LEU A 103 12.90 -15.46 -9.92
CA LEU A 103 13.52 -16.09 -8.75
C LEU A 103 12.52 -16.32 -7.61
N ALA A 104 11.62 -15.36 -7.37
CA ALA A 104 10.58 -15.52 -6.36
C ALA A 104 9.61 -16.67 -6.68
N VAL A 105 9.34 -16.94 -7.96
CA VAL A 105 8.52 -18.09 -8.40
C VAL A 105 9.33 -19.38 -8.36
N ASP A 106 10.60 -19.33 -8.74
CA ASP A 106 11.52 -20.48 -8.68
C ASP A 106 11.64 -21.02 -7.26
N THR A 107 11.75 -20.14 -6.26
CA THR A 107 11.72 -20.55 -4.84
C THR A 107 10.41 -21.28 -4.48
N LEU A 108 9.26 -20.89 -5.03
CA LEU A 108 8.01 -21.62 -4.77
C LEU A 108 8.04 -23.04 -5.36
N TYR A 109 8.70 -23.21 -6.49
CA TYR A 109 8.85 -24.51 -7.13
C TYR A 109 9.86 -25.39 -6.39
N GLU A 110 11.01 -24.83 -5.99
CA GLU A 110 12.04 -25.49 -5.19
C GLU A 110 11.50 -25.96 -3.83
N GLU A 111 10.59 -25.18 -3.23
CA GLU A 111 9.94 -25.49 -1.96
C GLU A 111 8.69 -26.39 -2.09
N ASP A 112 8.48 -27.03 -3.25
CA ASP A 112 7.35 -27.94 -3.56
C ASP A 112 5.96 -27.30 -3.30
N LEU A 113 5.86 -25.97 -3.38
CA LEU A 113 4.61 -25.23 -3.20
C LEU A 113 3.79 -25.16 -4.49
N ILE A 114 4.46 -25.17 -5.64
CA ILE A 114 3.84 -25.18 -6.97
C ILE A 114 4.47 -26.26 -7.83
N ASN A 115 3.72 -26.76 -8.82
CA ASN A 115 4.25 -27.72 -9.79
C ASN A 115 4.89 -27.01 -11.00
N GLN A 116 5.55 -27.79 -11.87
CA GLN A 116 6.23 -27.27 -13.06
C GLN A 116 5.30 -26.48 -13.99
N TRP A 117 4.09 -26.98 -14.25
CA TRP A 117 3.14 -26.28 -15.12
C TRP A 117 2.71 -24.92 -14.54
N GLN A 118 2.53 -24.85 -13.22
CA GLN A 118 2.19 -23.59 -12.53
C GLN A 118 3.36 -22.61 -12.56
N ARG A 119 4.59 -23.09 -12.42
CA ARG A 119 5.82 -22.29 -12.57
C ARG A 119 5.90 -21.68 -13.96
N ASP A 120 5.75 -22.49 -15.01
CA ASP A 120 5.82 -22.03 -16.39
C ASP A 120 4.70 -21.02 -16.71
N ALA A 121 3.49 -21.27 -16.22
CA ALA A 121 2.37 -20.34 -16.35
C ALA A 121 2.63 -19.00 -15.65
N ALA A 122 3.19 -19.04 -14.43
CA ALA A 122 3.58 -17.83 -13.71
C ALA A 122 4.71 -17.07 -14.43
N HIS A 123 5.72 -17.78 -14.96
CA HIS A 123 6.81 -17.17 -15.73
C HIS A 123 6.31 -16.41 -16.96
N ALA A 124 5.31 -16.94 -17.65
CA ALA A 124 4.71 -16.30 -18.82
C ALA A 124 3.91 -15.03 -18.50
N SER A 125 3.53 -14.84 -17.23
CA SER A 125 2.65 -13.77 -16.76
C SER A 125 3.30 -12.86 -15.71
N LEU A 126 4.63 -12.89 -15.61
CA LEU A 126 5.36 -12.05 -14.65
C LEU A 126 5.16 -10.56 -14.93
N PRO A 127 4.86 -9.75 -13.90
CA PRO A 127 4.76 -8.32 -14.06
C PRO A 127 6.12 -7.72 -14.43
N ALA A 128 6.08 -6.69 -15.28
CA ALA A 128 7.24 -6.00 -15.82
C ALA A 128 7.39 -4.56 -15.29
N ASP A 129 6.45 -4.11 -14.46
CA ASP A 129 6.32 -2.75 -13.95
C ASP A 129 6.45 -2.66 -12.42
N ARG A 130 6.48 -3.81 -11.73
CA ARG A 130 6.62 -3.91 -10.28
C ARG A 130 7.46 -5.13 -9.89
N LEU A 131 8.18 -4.99 -8.77
CA LEU A 131 8.86 -6.09 -8.11
C LEU A 131 7.85 -6.84 -7.22
N LEU A 132 7.87 -8.17 -7.28
CA LEU A 132 7.17 -9.01 -6.32
C LEU A 132 7.91 -9.01 -4.97
N ALA A 133 9.22 -8.76 -4.96
CA ALA A 133 10.06 -8.60 -3.76
C ALA A 133 10.18 -9.82 -2.84
N SER A 134 9.32 -10.85 -2.99
CA SER A 134 9.38 -12.07 -2.17
C SER A 134 8.56 -13.22 -2.77
N PRO A 135 8.85 -14.48 -2.40
CA PRO A 135 8.00 -15.62 -2.74
C PRO A 135 6.56 -15.48 -2.19
N ILE A 136 6.39 -14.79 -1.04
CA ILE A 136 5.07 -14.49 -0.47
C ILE A 136 4.21 -13.67 -1.44
N ALA A 137 4.80 -12.63 -2.04
CA ALA A 137 4.10 -11.82 -3.02
C ALA A 137 3.88 -12.57 -4.34
N ALA A 138 4.79 -13.46 -4.73
CA ALA A 138 4.59 -14.33 -5.89
C ALA A 138 3.37 -15.24 -5.73
N VAL A 139 3.15 -15.84 -4.55
CA VAL A 139 1.92 -16.60 -4.26
C VAL A 139 0.67 -15.74 -4.44
N ARG A 140 0.69 -14.49 -3.95
CA ARG A 140 -0.43 -13.55 -4.11
C ARG A 140 -0.68 -13.20 -5.56
N GLU A 141 0.39 -12.97 -6.31
CA GLU A 141 0.30 -12.69 -7.75
C GLU A 141 -0.31 -13.88 -8.49
N MET A 142 0.14 -15.11 -8.22
CA MET A 142 -0.40 -16.32 -8.82
C MET A 142 -1.88 -16.54 -8.47
N LEU A 143 -2.30 -16.20 -7.24
CA LEU A 143 -3.72 -16.22 -6.83
C LEU A 143 -4.54 -15.17 -7.58
N ALA A 144 -4.00 -13.96 -7.78
CA ALA A 144 -4.67 -12.89 -8.50
C ALA A 144 -4.81 -13.20 -10.00
N GLN A 145 -3.81 -13.85 -10.58
CA GLN A 145 -3.78 -14.27 -11.99
C GLN A 145 -4.53 -15.58 -12.25
N GLY A 146 -4.80 -16.37 -11.20
CA GLY A 146 -5.51 -17.64 -11.29
C GLY A 146 -4.64 -18.85 -11.66
N SER A 147 -3.32 -18.70 -11.72
CA SER A 147 -2.37 -19.82 -11.91
C SER A 147 -2.24 -20.71 -10.66
N LEU A 148 -2.58 -20.16 -9.49
CA LEU A 148 -2.85 -20.89 -8.25
C LEU A 148 -4.30 -20.65 -7.84
N THR A 149 -5.08 -21.71 -7.66
CA THR A 149 -6.49 -21.58 -7.26
C THR A 149 -6.65 -21.48 -5.74
N PRO A 150 -7.69 -20.81 -5.22
CA PRO A 150 -7.93 -20.75 -3.77
C PRO A 150 -8.02 -22.12 -3.08
N PRO A 151 -8.68 -23.16 -3.65
CA PRO A 151 -8.67 -24.50 -3.07
C PRO A 151 -7.27 -25.13 -3.01
N GLN A 152 -6.44 -24.95 -4.03
CA GLN A 152 -5.05 -25.43 -4.02
C GLN A 152 -4.22 -24.71 -2.94
N PHE A 153 -4.38 -23.40 -2.81
CA PHE A 153 -3.71 -22.63 -1.76
C PHE A 153 -4.14 -23.06 -0.36
N GLU A 154 -5.44 -23.33 -0.13
CA GLU A 154 -5.90 -23.87 1.15
C GLU A 154 -5.34 -25.28 1.43
N ALA A 155 -5.20 -26.12 0.40
CA ALA A 155 -4.54 -27.42 0.55
C ALA A 155 -3.09 -27.27 1.03
N LEU A 156 -2.32 -26.32 0.46
CA LEU A 156 -0.97 -25.99 0.92
C LEU A 156 -0.95 -25.49 2.37
N ARG A 157 -1.92 -24.66 2.76
CA ARG A 157 -2.04 -24.14 4.13
C ARG A 157 -2.34 -25.24 5.16
N THR A 158 -3.06 -26.28 4.75
CA THR A 158 -3.41 -27.41 5.63
C THR A 158 -2.36 -28.52 5.64
N ARG A 159 -1.34 -28.47 4.77
CA ARG A 159 -0.24 -29.44 4.78
C ARG A 159 0.52 -29.36 6.10
N GLN A 160 0.57 -30.47 6.81
CA GLN A 160 1.36 -30.60 8.04
C GLN A 160 2.87 -30.79 7.75
N HIS A 161 3.23 -31.20 6.54
CA HIS A 161 4.60 -31.54 6.13
C HIS A 161 5.07 -30.57 5.05
N GLY A 162 6.31 -30.10 5.18
CA GLY A 162 6.96 -29.11 4.31
C GLY A 162 8.16 -28.48 5.03
N SER A 163 9.05 -27.85 4.28
CA SER A 163 10.17 -27.10 4.85
C SER A 163 9.67 -25.96 5.75
N GLU A 164 10.54 -25.45 6.62
CA GLU A 164 10.22 -24.27 7.43
C GLU A 164 9.96 -23.04 6.54
N LEU A 165 10.74 -22.87 5.48
CA LEU A 165 10.58 -21.78 4.52
C LEU A 165 9.22 -21.86 3.80
N ALA A 166 8.81 -23.04 3.34
CA ALA A 166 7.51 -23.27 2.73
C ALA A 166 6.35 -22.83 3.65
N ARG A 167 6.45 -23.16 4.95
CA ARG A 167 5.45 -22.74 5.95
C ARG A 167 5.44 -21.23 6.14
N ILE A 168 6.62 -20.61 6.27
CA ILE A 168 6.77 -19.15 6.40
C ILE A 168 6.13 -18.42 5.20
N ILE A 169 6.37 -18.92 3.98
CA ILE A 169 5.84 -18.34 2.75
C ILE A 169 4.31 -18.41 2.75
N ILE A 170 3.72 -19.59 2.99
CA ILE A 170 2.26 -19.77 2.95
C ILE A 170 1.56 -19.01 4.08
N ASP A 171 2.10 -19.03 5.30
CA ASP A 171 1.55 -18.26 6.43
C ASP A 171 1.73 -16.76 6.23
N GLY A 172 2.83 -16.33 5.63
CA GLY A 172 3.07 -14.95 5.20
C GLY A 172 2.01 -14.50 4.19
N ALA A 173 1.80 -15.28 3.14
CA ALA A 173 0.80 -15.01 2.10
C ALA A 173 -0.62 -14.94 2.68
N ALA A 174 -0.98 -15.89 3.56
CA ALA A 174 -2.27 -15.91 4.23
C ALA A 174 -2.48 -14.68 5.13
N ARG A 175 -1.46 -14.26 5.89
CA ARG A 175 -1.52 -13.05 6.73
C ARG A 175 -1.72 -11.80 5.88
N GLN A 176 -0.99 -11.68 4.78
CA GLN A 176 -1.09 -10.51 3.91
C GLN A 176 -2.44 -10.44 3.19
N LEU A 177 -2.95 -11.57 2.68
CA LEU A 177 -4.28 -11.64 2.05
C LEU A 177 -5.40 -11.24 3.03
N ARG A 178 -5.25 -11.55 4.32
CA ARG A 178 -6.19 -11.09 5.36
C ARG A 178 -6.12 -9.58 5.62
N ARG A 179 -4.93 -8.99 5.57
CA ARG A 179 -4.74 -7.54 5.76
C ARG A 179 -5.36 -6.73 4.62
N GLU A 180 -5.27 -7.24 3.40
CA GLU A 180 -5.79 -6.58 2.19
C GLU A 180 -7.30 -6.70 2.02
N ARG A 181 -7.98 -7.59 2.77
CA ARG A 181 -9.44 -7.60 2.79
C ARG A 181 -9.94 -6.27 3.34
N PRO A 182 -10.62 -5.46 2.52
CA PRO A 182 -11.05 -4.15 2.95
C PRO A 182 -12.07 -4.28 4.07
N ALA A 183 -12.13 -3.29 4.98
CA ALA A 183 -12.90 -3.39 6.23
C ALA A 183 -14.38 -3.73 6.01
N HIS A 184 -14.96 -3.31 4.88
CA HIS A 184 -16.34 -3.58 4.48
C HIS A 184 -16.59 -5.01 3.96
N ALA A 185 -15.55 -5.82 3.72
CA ALA A 185 -15.66 -7.23 3.37
C ALA A 185 -15.49 -8.16 4.59
N ARG A 186 -15.40 -7.60 5.81
CA ARG A 186 -15.31 -8.37 7.06
C ARG A 186 -16.73 -8.75 7.50
N PRO A 187 -17.03 -10.02 7.79
CA PRO A 187 -18.39 -10.42 8.21
C PRO A 187 -18.84 -9.69 9.49
N GLY A 188 -17.90 -9.28 10.36
CA GLY A 188 -18.19 -8.49 11.56
C GLY A 188 -18.68 -7.06 11.30
N THR A 189 -18.27 -6.41 10.19
CA THR A 189 -18.70 -5.03 9.89
C THR A 189 -20.10 -4.99 9.28
N TRP A 190 -20.51 -6.03 8.55
CA TRP A 190 -21.91 -6.21 8.12
C TRP A 190 -22.85 -6.43 9.30
N LEU A 191 -22.45 -7.23 10.27
CA LEU A 191 -23.23 -7.43 11.50
C LEU A 191 -23.40 -6.10 12.26
N LEU A 192 -22.33 -5.31 12.36
CA LEU A 192 -22.36 -4.00 13.01
C LEU A 192 -23.24 -2.99 12.25
N ALA A 193 -23.16 -2.96 10.93
CA ALA A 193 -23.99 -2.12 10.07
C ALA A 193 -25.47 -2.51 10.14
N ALA A 194 -25.77 -3.82 10.15
CA ALA A 194 -27.12 -4.33 10.32
C ALA A 194 -27.68 -3.98 11.70
N LEU A 195 -26.88 -4.10 12.77
CA LEU A 195 -27.26 -3.68 14.12
C LEU A 195 -27.51 -2.18 14.22
N LEU A 196 -26.69 -1.36 13.57
CA LEU A 196 -26.88 0.09 13.49
C LEU A 196 -28.16 0.47 12.75
N LEU A 197 -28.46 -0.17 11.62
CA LEU A 197 -29.70 0.04 10.88
C LEU A 197 -30.92 -0.43 11.67
N LEU A 198 -30.82 -1.55 12.39
CA LEU A 198 -31.88 -2.04 13.26
C LEU A 198 -32.15 -1.06 14.42
N ALA A 199 -31.10 -0.57 15.09
CA ALA A 199 -31.20 0.41 16.15
C ALA A 199 -31.81 1.73 15.65
N LEU A 200 -31.41 2.19 14.46
CA LEU A 200 -31.96 3.40 13.85
C LEU A 200 -33.42 3.23 13.44
N GLY A 201 -33.81 2.04 12.94
CA GLY A 201 -35.18 1.69 12.64
C GLY A 201 -36.07 1.64 13.89
N LEU A 202 -35.57 1.08 14.99
CA LEU A 202 -36.26 1.05 16.29
C LEU A 202 -36.42 2.47 16.89
N ALA A 203 -35.37 3.29 16.81
CA ALA A 203 -35.42 4.69 17.27
C ALA A 203 -36.39 5.54 16.42
N GLY A 204 -36.37 5.37 15.09
CA GLY A 204 -37.30 6.04 14.18
C GLY A 204 -38.76 5.66 14.46
N ARG A 205 -39.04 4.37 14.71
CA ARG A 205 -40.40 3.89 15.00
C ARG A 205 -40.95 4.43 16.33
N ALA A 206 -40.10 4.67 17.32
CA ALA A 206 -40.48 5.27 18.61
C ALA A 206 -40.81 6.76 18.52
N ILE A 207 -40.24 7.47 17.55
CA ILE A 207 -40.51 8.90 17.31
C ILE A 207 -41.82 9.08 16.53
N LEU A 208 -42.05 8.25 15.51
CA LEU A 208 -43.31 8.25 14.74
C LEU A 208 -44.52 7.78 15.58
N SER A 209 -44.34 6.83 16.51
CA SER A 209 -45.42 6.41 17.41
C SER A 209 -45.80 7.49 18.45
N ARG A 210 -44.88 8.39 18.81
CA ARG A 210 -45.19 9.57 19.65
C ARG A 210 -45.98 10.64 18.90
N GLN A 211 -45.85 10.74 17.57
CA GLN A 211 -46.63 11.69 16.77
C GLN A 211 -48.05 11.22 16.47
N ALA A 212 -48.35 9.92 16.58
CA ALA A 212 -49.69 9.37 16.39
C ALA A 212 -50.64 9.58 17.57
N MET A 213 -50.17 10.14 18.69
CA MET A 213 -50.97 10.40 19.90
C MET A 213 -51.01 11.89 20.23
N ALA A 214 -51.28 12.74 19.24
CA ALA A 214 -51.73 14.11 19.47
C ALA A 214 -53.26 14.14 19.29
N PRO A 215 -54.05 14.38 20.35
CA PRO A 215 -55.49 14.51 20.20
C PRO A 215 -55.81 15.79 19.43
N ARG A 216 -56.64 15.62 18.40
CA ARG A 216 -57.19 16.67 17.56
C ARG A 216 -58.09 17.58 18.41
N ALA A 217 -57.59 18.75 18.80
CA ALA A 217 -58.43 19.78 19.44
C ALA A 217 -59.27 20.49 18.37
N ALA A 218 -60.59 20.40 18.52
CA ALA A 218 -61.56 21.17 17.76
C ALA A 218 -61.44 22.66 18.11
N GLY A 219 -61.50 23.52 17.10
CA GLY A 219 -61.41 24.97 17.26
C GLY A 219 -62.73 25.62 17.65
N ILE A 220 -62.65 26.77 18.33
CA ILE A 220 -63.55 27.93 18.20
C ILE A 220 -62.71 29.21 18.41
N GLU A 221 -62.85 30.15 17.49
CA GLU A 221 -62.23 31.48 17.36
C GLU A 221 -62.81 32.47 18.41
N GLY A 222 -62.02 33.15 19.26
CA GLY A 222 -61.46 34.52 19.09
C GLY A 222 -62.21 35.54 19.98
N PRO A 223 -61.71 36.76 20.34
CA PRO A 223 -60.40 37.38 20.09
C PRO A 223 -59.74 38.09 21.33
N ALA A 224 -58.51 38.60 21.11
CA ALA A 224 -57.90 39.81 21.71
C ALA A 224 -57.16 39.77 23.08
N ILE A 225 -55.91 40.26 23.03
CA ILE A 225 -55.14 41.03 24.05
C ILE A 225 -54.17 40.28 25.00
N GLU A 226 -52.89 40.44 24.64
CA GLU A 226 -51.69 40.77 25.44
C GLU A 226 -51.29 40.07 26.76
N ARG A 227 -49.98 39.71 26.73
CA ARG A 227 -48.93 39.90 27.75
C ARG A 227 -49.00 39.07 29.03
N GLY A 228 -47.83 38.56 29.38
CA GLY A 228 -47.62 37.86 30.64
C GLY A 228 -46.22 37.34 30.79
N ASP A 229 -45.99 36.04 30.60
CA ASP A 229 -45.17 35.37 31.62
C ASP A 229 -44.01 34.52 31.07
N LEU A 230 -43.58 34.74 29.83
CA LEU A 230 -42.46 33.98 29.22
C LEU A 230 -41.06 34.55 29.55
N GLN A 231 -40.97 35.60 30.35
CA GLN A 231 -39.70 36.27 30.69
C GLN A 231 -38.97 35.80 31.98
N PRO A 232 -39.57 35.14 33.00
CA PRO A 232 -38.82 34.80 34.21
C PRO A 232 -38.10 33.43 34.21
N ARG A 233 -38.37 32.51 33.28
CA ARG A 233 -37.81 31.13 33.34
C ARG A 233 -36.56 30.88 32.49
N ALA A 234 -36.24 31.76 31.54
CA ALA A 234 -34.99 31.67 30.77
C ALA A 234 -33.78 32.21 31.56
N ALA A 235 -33.99 33.15 32.48
CA ALA A 235 -32.93 33.71 33.32
C ALA A 235 -32.42 32.71 34.38
N HIS A 236 -33.27 31.78 34.83
CA HIS A 236 -32.91 30.83 35.90
C HIS A 236 -32.05 29.65 35.42
N ALA A 237 -32.01 29.37 34.12
CA ALA A 237 -31.22 28.27 33.55
C ALA A 237 -29.76 28.68 33.20
N VAL A 238 -29.50 29.99 33.06
CA VAL A 238 -28.17 30.52 32.73
C VAL A 238 -27.33 30.76 34.00
N GLU A 239 -27.97 31.05 35.13
CA GLU A 239 -27.28 31.25 36.41
C GLU A 239 -26.81 29.93 37.05
N SER A 240 -27.45 28.79 36.75
CA SER A 240 -27.09 27.48 37.32
C SER A 240 -25.90 26.78 36.66
N ALA A 241 -25.29 27.37 35.62
CA ALA A 241 -24.13 26.81 34.92
C ALA A 241 -22.79 27.50 35.26
N ARG A 242 -22.77 28.51 36.15
CA ARG A 242 -21.52 29.13 36.62
C ARG A 242 -20.99 28.43 37.86
N VAL A 243 -20.01 27.56 37.67
CA VAL A 243 -19.11 27.10 38.74
C VAL A 243 -18.12 28.24 39.07
N PRO A 244 -17.83 28.54 40.35
CA PRO A 244 -16.95 29.64 40.71
C PRO A 244 -15.47 29.27 40.56
N GLY A 245 -14.72 30.11 39.85
CA GLY A 245 -13.27 30.26 40.02
C GLY A 245 -12.37 29.24 39.33
N ALA A 246 -12.01 29.49 38.07
CA ALA A 246 -10.66 29.27 37.56
C ALA A 246 -10.44 30.21 36.37
N GLY A 247 -9.32 30.93 36.41
CA GLY A 247 -9.10 32.16 35.67
C GLY A 247 -9.03 32.01 34.16
N ALA A 248 -9.41 33.12 33.52
CA ALA A 248 -9.17 33.41 32.13
C ALA A 248 -7.67 33.50 31.84
N ASP A 249 -7.23 32.90 30.74
CA ASP A 249 -6.60 33.69 29.69
C ASP A 249 -6.62 32.87 28.39
N LEU A 250 -7.22 33.46 27.35
CA LEU A 250 -6.90 33.29 25.93
C LEU A 250 -7.97 34.06 25.13
N SER A 251 -7.67 35.33 24.91
CA SER A 251 -8.35 36.21 23.97
C SER A 251 -8.09 35.74 22.53
N ILE A 252 -9.12 35.22 21.86
CA ILE A 252 -9.08 34.93 20.43
C ILE A 252 -9.67 36.14 19.69
N THR A 253 -8.81 36.98 19.14
CA THR A 253 -9.17 37.99 18.14
C THR A 253 -9.35 37.33 16.78
N VAL A 254 -10.58 37.34 16.26
CA VAL A 254 -10.88 36.98 14.87
C VAL A 254 -10.67 38.22 14.00
N VAL A 255 -9.65 38.19 13.14
CA VAL A 255 -9.47 39.16 12.05
C VAL A 255 -10.10 38.55 10.80
N GLN A 256 -11.24 39.10 10.37
CA GLN A 256 -11.70 38.96 8.98
C GLN A 256 -11.02 40.06 8.18
N ASP A 257 -10.20 39.69 7.20
CA ASP A 257 -9.73 40.66 6.21
C ASP A 257 -9.96 40.14 4.80
N GLY A 258 -10.74 40.91 4.07
CA GLY A 258 -11.21 40.65 2.73
C GLY A 258 -11.68 41.96 2.14
N ALA A 259 -10.75 42.84 1.79
CA ALA A 259 -10.99 43.96 0.87
C ALA A 259 -9.67 44.44 0.26
N THR A 260 -9.50 44.20 -1.03
CA THR A 260 -8.64 45.02 -1.89
C THR A 260 -9.20 46.44 -1.98
N PRO A 261 -8.34 47.46 -2.09
CA PRO A 261 -8.71 48.64 -2.86
C PRO A 261 -7.70 48.99 -3.95
N SER A 262 -8.26 49.60 -5.00
CA SER A 262 -7.60 50.06 -6.22
C SER A 262 -6.93 51.43 -6.05
N ALA A 263 -5.88 51.62 -6.87
CA ALA A 263 -5.27 52.82 -7.44
C ALA A 263 -5.61 54.23 -6.88
N ARG A 264 -4.54 54.98 -6.59
CA ARG A 264 -4.20 56.27 -7.21
C ARG A 264 -2.69 56.41 -7.35
#